data_AF-A0A1R3RBE3-F1
#
_entry.id   AF-A0A1R3RBE3-F1
#
_cell.length_a   1.000
_cell.length_b   1.000
_cell.length_c   1.000
_cell.angle_alpha   90.00
_cell.angle_beta   90.00
_cell.angle_gamma   90.00
#
_symmetry.space_group_name_H-M   'P 1'
#
loop_
_entity.id
_entity.type
_entity.pdbx_description
1 polymer ?
#
loop_
_entity_poly.entity_id
_entity_poly.type
_entity_poly.pdbx_seq_one_letter_code
_entity_poly.pdbx_strand_id
1 'polypeptide(L)'
;MTSRAFSTSARQLRKLNWKFNGTTEDVTWITESMDDIVDVIPGLESVESGQVNGNPHATPSKNDPYHASVELQKKGGKPLTSAHVYPNGYVKFSKEKFGAHKASPHPKAPVIPPAGPADFQSVTKANKSSSQSEKK
;
A
#
# COMPACT_ATOMS: atom_id res chain seq x y z
N MET A 1 -33.37 34.74 2.07
CA MET A 1 -32.04 34.15 1.76
C MET A 1 -32.14 32.66 2.00
N THR A 2 -32.14 31.84 0.95
CA THR A 2 -32.28 30.38 1.07
C THR A 2 -30.89 29.75 1.10
N SER A 3 -30.48 29.28 2.27
CA SER A 3 -29.23 28.54 2.45
C SER A 3 -29.35 27.19 1.76
N ARG A 4 -28.55 26.97 0.70
CA ARG A 4 -28.38 25.64 0.10
C ARG A 4 -27.56 24.79 1.07
N ALA A 5 -28.21 23.86 1.76
CA ALA A 5 -27.53 22.82 2.50
C ALA A 5 -26.73 21.96 1.51
N PHE A 6 -25.40 22.00 1.60
CA PHE A 6 -24.53 21.06 0.92
C PHE A 6 -24.71 19.70 1.61
N SER A 7 -25.52 18.83 1.00
CA SER A 7 -25.60 17.43 1.40
C SER A 7 -24.27 16.77 1.04
N THR A 8 -23.39 16.61 2.02
CA THR A 8 -22.26 15.69 1.93
C THR A 8 -22.82 14.27 1.96
N SER A 9 -23.17 13.73 0.79
CA SER A 9 -23.46 12.30 0.67
C SER A 9 -22.25 11.53 1.21
N ALA A 10 -22.43 10.83 2.34
CA ALA A 10 -21.43 9.91 2.85
C ALA A 10 -21.15 8.87 1.76
N ARG A 11 -19.99 8.97 1.09
CA ARG A 11 -19.56 7.94 0.15
C ARG A 11 -19.32 6.69 0.97
N GLN A 12 -20.05 5.63 0.67
CA GLN A 12 -19.84 4.33 1.26
C GLN A 12 -18.52 3.80 0.70
N LEU A 13 -17.46 3.89 1.51
CA LEU A 13 -16.11 3.47 1.12
C LEU A 13 -16.13 1.99 0.74
N ARG A 14 -15.70 1.69 -0.49
CA ARG A 14 -15.70 0.34 -1.02
C ARG A 14 -14.55 -0.44 -0.39
N LYS A 15 -14.89 -1.54 0.28
CA LYS A 15 -13.91 -2.51 0.75
C LYS A 15 -13.55 -3.47 -0.39
N LEU A 16 -12.29 -3.48 -0.79
CA LEU A 16 -11.80 -4.42 -1.80
C LEU A 16 -11.55 -5.80 -1.19
N ASN A 17 -11.59 -6.84 -2.03
CA ASN A 17 -11.17 -8.17 -1.62
C ASN A 17 -9.64 -8.26 -1.69
N TRP A 18 -8.98 -8.30 -0.54
CA TRP A 18 -7.53 -8.29 -0.45
C TRP A 18 -6.92 -9.70 -0.40
N LYS A 19 -5.83 -9.89 -1.16
CA LYS A 19 -4.93 -11.05 -1.07
C LYS A 19 -3.55 -10.59 -0.60
N PHE A 20 -2.86 -11.48 0.11
CA PHE A 20 -1.53 -11.23 0.63
C PHE A 20 -0.56 -12.23 0.04
N ASN A 21 0.48 -11.75 -0.64
CA ASN A 21 1.45 -12.59 -1.31
C ASN A 21 2.84 -12.37 -0.71
N GLY A 22 3.26 -13.30 0.15
CA GLY A 22 4.52 -13.19 0.88
C GLY A 22 4.52 -12.10 1.96
N THR A 23 3.34 -11.58 2.34
CA THR A 23 3.21 -10.63 3.44
C THR A 23 3.07 -11.39 4.77
N THR A 24 3.92 -11.05 5.74
CA THR A 24 3.94 -11.65 7.09
C THR A 24 3.68 -10.65 8.21
N GLU A 25 3.60 -9.35 7.88
CA GLU A 25 3.36 -8.25 8.81
C GLU A 25 1.93 -7.75 8.74
N ASP A 26 1.46 -7.03 9.77
CA ASP A 26 0.18 -6.34 9.72
C ASP A 26 0.24 -5.17 8.73
N VAL A 27 -0.47 -5.34 7.62
CA VAL A 27 -0.57 -4.39 6.51
C VAL A 27 -1.95 -3.76 6.40
N THR A 28 -2.75 -3.80 7.47
CA THR A 28 -4.11 -3.22 7.49
C THR A 28 -4.12 -1.75 7.06
N TRP A 29 -3.08 -0.99 7.42
CA TRP A 29 -2.95 0.41 7.00
C TRP A 29 -2.87 0.59 5.48
N ILE A 30 -2.36 -0.39 4.73
CA ILE A 30 -2.24 -0.34 3.26
C ILE A 30 -3.59 -0.62 2.62
N THR A 31 -4.28 -1.65 3.08
CA THR A 31 -5.57 -2.06 2.54
C THR A 31 -6.63 -1.00 2.81
N GLU A 32 -6.70 -0.48 4.04
CA GLU A 32 -7.63 0.59 4.41
C GLU A 32 -7.31 1.88 3.63
N SER A 33 -6.03 2.26 3.48
CA SER A 33 -5.66 3.44 2.67
C SER A 33 -6.06 3.29 1.20
N MET A 34 -5.96 2.09 0.63
CA MET A 34 -6.30 1.89 -0.78
C MET A 34 -7.80 1.77 -1.02
N ASP A 35 -8.54 1.18 -0.10
CA ASP A 35 -10.01 1.19 -0.12
C ASP A 35 -10.53 2.63 -0.18
N ASP A 36 -9.91 3.56 0.57
CA ASP A 36 -10.28 4.99 0.53
C ASP A 36 -9.94 5.68 -0.79
N ILE A 37 -8.81 5.30 -1.40
CA ILE A 37 -8.28 5.99 -2.58
C ILE A 37 -8.96 5.54 -3.88
N VAL A 38 -9.36 4.27 -3.99
CA VAL A 38 -9.96 3.77 -5.24
C VAL A 38 -11.29 4.45 -5.58
N ASP A 39 -12.01 4.95 -4.59
CA ASP A 39 -13.31 5.63 -4.78
C ASP A 39 -13.19 7.08 -5.25
N VAL A 40 -12.01 7.67 -5.14
CA VAL A 40 -11.76 9.08 -5.52
C VAL A 40 -10.99 9.24 -6.82
N ILE A 41 -10.45 8.14 -7.38
CA ILE A 41 -9.67 8.18 -8.62
C ILE A 41 -10.54 7.74 -9.81
N PRO A 42 -10.77 8.63 -10.78
CA PRO A 42 -11.46 8.27 -12.01
C PRO A 42 -10.76 7.14 -12.76
N GLY A 43 -11.53 6.15 -13.22
CA GLY A 43 -11.03 4.98 -13.94
C GLY A 43 -10.65 3.78 -13.06
N LEU A 44 -10.82 3.87 -11.74
CA LEU A 44 -10.68 2.75 -10.79
C LEU A 44 -12.02 2.16 -10.33
N GLU A 45 -13.15 2.60 -10.90
CA GLU A 45 -14.50 2.15 -10.51
C GLU A 45 -14.69 0.64 -10.72
N SER A 46 -13.96 0.07 -11.67
CA SER A 46 -13.99 -1.36 -12.00
C SER A 46 -13.07 -2.26 -11.14
N VAL A 47 -12.32 -1.69 -10.19
CA VAL A 47 -11.51 -2.48 -9.25
C VAL A 47 -12.43 -3.24 -8.30
N GLU A 48 -12.21 -4.53 -8.12
CA GLU A 48 -13.00 -5.37 -7.19
C GLU A 48 -12.13 -6.04 -6.11
N SER A 49 -10.82 -6.12 -6.36
CA SER A 49 -9.87 -6.80 -5.50
C SER A 49 -8.51 -6.14 -5.58
N GLY A 50 -7.70 -6.40 -4.57
CA GLY A 50 -6.33 -5.95 -4.49
C GLY A 50 -5.41 -7.05 -3.96
N GLN A 51 -4.14 -6.92 -4.23
CA GLN A 51 -3.10 -7.83 -3.75
C GLN A 51 -1.94 -7.03 -3.18
N VAL A 52 -1.57 -7.30 -1.94
CA VAL A 52 -0.33 -6.78 -1.35
C VAL A 52 0.80 -7.75 -1.68
N ASN A 53 1.92 -7.21 -2.17
CA ASN A 53 3.07 -7.99 -2.61
C ASN A 53 4.25 -7.75 -1.67
N GLY A 54 4.59 -8.76 -0.88
CA GLY A 54 5.65 -8.75 0.12
C GLY A 54 5.32 -7.89 1.35
N ASN A 55 6.32 -7.74 2.22
CA ASN A 55 6.25 -6.77 3.30
C ASN A 55 6.63 -5.37 2.79
N PRO A 56 6.11 -4.31 3.43
CA PRO A 56 6.53 -2.95 3.12
C PRO A 56 8.05 -2.79 3.37
N HIS A 57 8.73 -2.07 2.48
CA HIS A 57 10.18 -1.91 2.53
C HIS A 57 10.61 -0.62 1.84
N ALA A 58 11.82 -0.16 2.13
CA ALA A 58 12.45 0.91 1.37
C ALA A 58 13.25 0.33 0.19
N THR A 59 13.38 1.09 -0.89
CA THR A 59 14.30 0.78 -2.01
C THR A 59 15.30 1.92 -2.21
N PRO A 60 16.39 1.96 -1.41
CA PRO A 60 17.35 3.06 -1.42
C PRO A 60 18.03 3.29 -2.77
N SER A 61 18.28 2.22 -3.54
CA SER A 61 18.89 2.29 -4.86
C SER A 61 18.07 3.08 -5.88
N LYS A 62 16.77 3.27 -5.62
CA LYS A 62 15.86 4.05 -6.46
C LYS A 62 15.42 5.36 -5.81
N ASN A 63 16.03 5.73 -4.68
CA ASN A 63 15.58 6.82 -3.83
C ASN A 63 14.07 6.72 -3.51
N ASP A 64 13.57 5.48 -3.36
CA ASP A 64 12.17 5.20 -3.07
C ASP A 64 12.05 4.86 -1.57
N PRO A 65 11.46 5.76 -0.76
CA PRO A 65 11.38 5.56 0.68
C PRO A 65 10.46 4.38 1.01
N TYR A 66 10.34 4.06 2.29
CA TYR A 66 9.53 2.93 2.75
C TYR A 66 8.09 2.98 2.20
N HIS A 67 7.71 1.92 1.49
CA HIS A 67 6.43 1.79 0.82
C HIS A 67 5.97 0.34 0.81
N ALA A 68 4.68 0.14 0.56
CA ALA A 68 4.12 -1.15 0.23
C ALA A 68 3.77 -1.21 -1.26
N SER A 69 3.95 -2.39 -1.86
CA SER A 69 3.59 -2.64 -3.25
C SER A 69 2.23 -3.31 -3.32
N VAL A 70 1.31 -2.72 -4.08
CA VAL A 70 -0.02 -3.29 -4.31
C VAL A 70 -0.32 -3.44 -5.80
N GLU A 71 -1.12 -4.44 -6.13
CA GLU A 71 -1.75 -4.61 -7.44
C GLU A 71 -3.27 -4.54 -7.29
N LEU A 72 -3.91 -3.71 -8.10
CA LEU A 72 -5.37 -3.59 -8.17
C LEU A 72 -5.89 -4.39 -9.35
N GLN A 73 -6.93 -5.18 -9.10
CA GLN A 73 -7.47 -6.14 -10.05
C GLN A 73 -8.97 -5.88 -10.31
N LYS A 74 -9.35 -6.06 -11.57
CA LYS A 74 -10.74 -6.11 -12.03
C LYS A 74 -11.35 -7.47 -11.71
N LYS A 75 -12.65 -7.60 -12.00
CA LYS A 75 -13.37 -8.87 -12.02
C LYS A 75 -12.58 -9.99 -12.69
N GLY A 76 -12.58 -11.16 -12.04
CA GLY A 76 -11.85 -12.33 -12.50
C GLY A 76 -10.33 -12.27 -12.27
N GLY A 77 -9.84 -11.33 -11.43
CA GLY A 77 -8.41 -11.23 -11.09
C GLY A 77 -7.54 -10.60 -12.18
N LYS A 78 -8.15 -9.92 -13.17
CA LYS A 78 -7.38 -9.28 -14.25
C LYS A 78 -6.66 -8.03 -13.73
N PRO A 79 -5.33 -7.93 -13.88
CA PRO A 79 -4.58 -6.78 -13.36
C PRO A 79 -5.00 -5.49 -14.07
N LEU A 80 -5.28 -4.45 -13.27
CA LEU A 80 -5.61 -3.11 -13.76
C LEU A 80 -4.44 -2.15 -13.64
N THR A 81 -3.81 -2.07 -12.48
CA THR A 81 -2.66 -1.21 -12.20
C THR A 81 -1.95 -1.68 -10.94
N SER A 82 -0.71 -1.25 -10.76
CA SER A 82 -0.02 -1.35 -9.48
C SER A 82 0.19 0.03 -8.87
N ALA A 83 0.52 0.07 -7.58
CA ALA A 83 0.83 1.29 -6.87
C ALA A 83 1.79 1.05 -5.71
N HIS A 84 2.53 2.09 -5.34
CA HIS A 84 3.28 2.19 -4.10
C HIS A 84 2.47 3.00 -3.09
N VAL A 85 2.25 2.44 -1.90
CA VAL A 85 1.52 3.07 -0.80
C VAL A 85 2.51 3.44 0.29
N TYR A 86 2.55 4.72 0.66
CA TYR A 86 3.50 5.26 1.62
C TYR A 86 2.81 5.54 2.95
N PRO A 87 3.48 5.35 4.10
CA PRO A 87 2.88 5.55 5.44
C PRO A 87 2.33 6.95 5.68
N ASN A 88 2.85 7.94 4.97
CA ASN A 88 2.39 9.32 5.05
C ASN A 88 1.08 9.57 4.27
N GLY A 89 0.39 8.54 3.79
CA GLY A 89 -0.84 8.67 2.99
C GLY A 89 -0.61 9.02 1.52
N TYR A 90 0.64 9.08 1.05
CA TYR A 90 0.92 9.22 -0.37
C TYR A 90 0.77 7.88 -1.08
N VAL A 91 0.23 7.91 -2.30
CA VAL A 91 0.09 6.75 -3.17
C VAL A 91 0.53 7.10 -4.57
N LYS A 92 1.43 6.30 -5.14
CA LYS A 92 1.97 6.50 -6.48
C LYS A 92 1.58 5.32 -7.36
N PHE A 93 0.74 5.56 -8.37
CA PHE A 93 0.37 4.52 -9.32
C PHE A 93 1.46 4.35 -10.37
N SER A 94 1.63 3.10 -10.84
CA SER A 94 2.55 2.80 -11.94
C SER A 94 2.05 3.29 -13.29
N LYS A 95 0.73 3.36 -13.47
CA LYS A 95 0.12 3.92 -14.68
C LYS A 95 -0.09 5.42 -14.52
N GLU A 96 0.57 6.20 -15.38
CA GLU A 96 0.56 7.66 -15.35
C GLU A 96 -0.83 8.28 -15.36
N LYS A 97 -1.80 7.66 -16.05
CA LYS A 97 -3.19 8.14 -16.10
C LYS A 97 -3.88 8.23 -14.74
N PHE A 98 -3.39 7.50 -13.73
CA PHE A 98 -3.89 7.55 -12.36
C PHE A 98 -3.02 8.45 -11.47
N GLY A 99 -1.87 8.92 -11.95
CA GLY A 99 -1.01 9.86 -11.26
C GLY A 99 -0.58 9.42 -9.86
N ALA A 100 -0.34 10.40 -9.01
CA ALA A 100 -0.06 10.20 -7.60
C ALA A 100 -1.05 10.99 -6.76
N HIS A 101 -1.46 10.40 -5.63
CA HIS A 101 -2.51 10.92 -4.77
C HIS A 101 -2.02 11.04 -3.34
N LYS A 102 -2.44 12.11 -2.68
CA LYS A 102 -2.13 12.35 -1.27
C LYS A 102 -3.42 12.30 -0.47
N ALA A 103 -3.55 11.26 0.34
CA ALA A 103 -4.60 11.11 1.33
C ALA A 103 -4.07 11.47 2.73
N SER A 104 -4.97 11.51 3.69
CA SER A 104 -4.60 11.58 5.11
C SER A 104 -3.78 10.34 5.49
N PRO A 105 -2.71 10.49 6.29
CA PRO A 105 -1.98 9.36 6.84
C PRO A 105 -2.91 8.43 7.63
N HIS A 106 -2.75 7.13 7.44
CA HIS A 106 -3.54 6.14 8.16
C HIS A 106 -3.05 6.03 9.62
N PRO A 107 -3.94 5.97 10.64
CA PRO A 107 -3.53 5.96 12.05
C PRO A 107 -2.69 4.74 12.46
N LYS A 108 -2.85 3.61 11.76
CA LYS A 108 -2.05 2.38 11.96
C LYS A 108 -0.78 2.34 11.09
N ALA A 109 -0.53 3.36 10.26
CA ALA A 109 0.67 3.38 9.45
C ALA A 109 1.91 3.55 10.35
N PRO A 110 3.05 2.92 10.00
CA PRO A 110 4.26 3.08 10.79
C PRO A 110 4.75 4.53 10.74
N VAL A 111 5.08 5.09 11.91
CA VAL A 111 5.75 6.38 12.00
C VAL A 111 7.21 6.17 11.68
N ILE A 112 7.60 6.54 10.47
CA ILE A 112 8.99 6.44 10.03
C ILE A 112 9.63 7.79 10.31
N PRO A 113 10.63 7.87 11.20
CA PRO A 113 11.34 9.12 11.43
C PRO A 113 11.92 9.60 10.10
N PRO A 114 11.96 10.93 9.87
CA PRO A 114 12.65 11.47 8.70
C PRO A 114 14.07 10.91 8.72
N ALA A 115 14.52 10.35 7.59
CA ALA A 115 15.86 9.78 7.47
C ALA A 115 16.87 10.87 7.84
N GLY A 116 17.41 10.79 9.07
CA GLY A 116 18.56 11.58 9.47
C GLY A 116 19.74 11.19 8.58
N PRO A 117 20.74 12.08 8.41
CA PRO A 117 21.97 11.68 7.75
C PRO A 117 22.65 10.63 8.64
N ALA A 118 22.66 9.39 8.16
CA ALA A 118 23.30 8.20 8.76
C ALA A 118 22.55 7.52 9.92
N ASP A 119 21.86 6.41 9.61
CA ASP A 119 21.92 5.19 10.42
C ASP A 119 21.61 3.98 9.52
N PHE A 120 22.62 3.63 8.72
CA PHE A 120 22.80 2.27 8.22
C PHE A 120 23.23 1.40 9.39
N GLN A 121 22.31 0.88 10.20
CA GLN A 121 22.62 -0.26 11.07
C GLN A 121 21.37 -1.06 11.47
N SER A 122 21.29 -2.25 10.85
CA SER A 122 20.91 -3.51 11.50
C SER A 122 19.48 -3.70 12.02
N VAL A 123 18.61 -4.23 11.16
CA VAL A 123 17.62 -5.23 11.59
C VAL A 123 17.83 -6.52 10.79
N THR A 124 18.93 -7.22 11.06
CA THR A 124 19.12 -8.62 10.66
C THR A 124 19.49 -9.46 11.89
N LYS A 125 18.45 -10.01 12.53
CA LYS A 125 18.46 -11.22 13.38
C LYS A 125 16.97 -11.60 13.52
N ALA A 126 16.47 -12.80 13.28
CA ALA A 126 17.01 -14.15 13.12
C ALA A 126 15.99 -14.92 12.23
N ASN A 127 16.31 -15.98 11.48
CA ASN A 127 16.56 -17.32 12.00
C ASN A 127 16.90 -18.23 10.81
N LYS A 128 18.02 -18.94 10.84
CA LYS A 128 18.15 -20.21 10.11
C LYS A 128 19.06 -21.13 10.92
N SER A 129 18.43 -21.88 11.82
CA SER A 129 19.01 -23.05 12.44
C SER A 129 18.59 -24.30 11.67
N SER A 130 19.59 -25.15 11.41
CA SER A 130 19.57 -26.57 11.10
C SER A 130 18.76 -27.09 9.89
N SER A 131 19.48 -27.66 8.91
CA SER A 131 19.32 -29.07 8.57
C SER A 131 20.63 -29.61 7.97
N GLN A 132 21.17 -30.63 8.64
CA GLN A 132 22.22 -31.54 8.16
C GLN A 132 21.83 -32.19 6.83
N SER A 133 22.81 -32.44 5.97
CA SER A 133 22.99 -33.77 5.38
C SER A 133 24.43 -33.98 4.90
N GLU A 134 25.11 -34.90 5.57
CA GLU A 134 26.29 -35.62 5.08
C GLU A 134 26.02 -36.40 3.78
N LYS A 135 27.13 -36.81 3.16
CA LYS A 135 27.37 -37.78 2.06
C LYS A 135 27.81 -37.07 0.76
N LYS A 136 28.90 -37.45 0.11
CA LYS A 136 29.82 -38.59 0.27
C LYS A 136 31.14 -38.25 -0.42
#